data_AF-A0A7Y2Y929-F1
#
_entry.id   AF-A0A7Y2Y929-F1
#
_cell.length_a   1.000
_cell.length_b   1.000
_cell.length_c   1.000
_cell.angle_alpha   90.00
_cell.angle_beta   90.00
_cell.angle_gamma   90.00
#
_symmetry.space_group_name_H-M   'P 1'
#
loop_
_entity.id
_entity.type
_entity.pdbx_description
1 polymer ?
#
loop_
_entity_poly.entity_id
_entity_poly.type
_entity_poly.pdbx_seq_one_letter_code
_entity_poly.pdbx_strand_id
1 'polypeptide(L)'
;YMCNQVCEHCHVDAGPDRKEIMTRETMLQCLDVIKNTGAHTLDLTGGAPEMNPNFRWFVEQASKVGIKDFIVRSNLTIIRANKKYHDLPKFFKKHNVHVVSSMPHWTKGKTDKQRGDGVFDKSITALQELNAVGYGMPDSDLRLDLVYNPSGAFLPGDQASMEKDFKKALLEDFNIQFHNLFAITNLPISRFLDYLIASENYEDYMYALVDAYNPSAVANVMCTNTLSVSWDGFLYDCDFNQMLELPVNSKVKHISDYNEELLEGRDIVISQHCYGCTAGAGSSCQGVVA
;
A
#
# COMPACT_ATOMS: atom_id res chain seq x y z
N TYR A 1 8.43 8.40 6.90
CA TYR A 1 8.46 6.92 6.81
C TYR A 1 9.67 6.44 6.04
N MET A 2 10.48 5.54 6.61
CA MET A 2 11.70 5.02 5.98
C MET A 2 11.39 4.26 4.68
N CYS A 3 12.09 4.60 3.59
CA CYS A 3 11.99 3.94 2.28
C CYS A 3 13.31 4.03 1.52
N ASN A 4 13.60 3.08 0.64
CA ASN A 4 14.78 3.12 -0.23
C ASN A 4 14.55 3.90 -1.55
N GLN A 5 13.38 4.52 -1.72
CA GLN A 5 12.99 5.28 -2.91
C GLN A 5 12.43 6.65 -2.51
N VAL A 6 12.44 7.60 -3.46
CA VAL A 6 11.83 8.93 -3.34
C VAL A 6 10.89 9.13 -4.54
N CYS A 7 9.76 8.41 -4.54
CA CYS A 7 8.80 8.49 -5.65
C CYS A 7 8.09 9.85 -5.67
N GLU A 8 7.87 10.42 -6.85
CA GLU A 8 7.22 11.74 -7.02
C GLU A 8 5.75 11.76 -6.60
N HIS A 9 5.05 10.64 -6.73
CA HIS A 9 3.62 10.49 -6.43
C HIS A 9 3.36 9.92 -5.02
N CYS A 10 4.38 9.84 -4.16
CA CYS A 10 4.26 9.18 -2.87
C CYS A 10 3.39 9.99 -1.90
N HIS A 11 2.19 9.47 -1.60
CA HIS A 11 1.28 10.07 -0.62
C HIS A 11 1.80 10.00 0.82
N VAL A 12 2.76 9.13 1.09
CA VAL A 12 3.40 8.97 2.42
C VAL A 12 4.59 9.93 2.61
N ASP A 13 5.06 10.57 1.53
CA ASP A 13 6.32 11.31 1.49
C ASP A 13 7.51 10.49 2.04
N ALA A 14 7.49 9.18 1.75
CA ALA A 14 8.50 8.26 2.23
C ALA A 14 9.85 8.48 1.54
N GLY A 15 10.95 8.22 2.25
CA GLY A 15 12.30 8.51 1.77
C GLY A 15 13.40 7.86 2.63
N PRO A 16 14.66 7.84 2.16
CA PRO A 16 15.79 7.22 2.85
C PRO A 16 16.31 8.04 4.03
N ASP A 17 15.97 9.32 4.08
CA ASP A 17 16.31 10.29 5.12
C ASP A 17 15.29 10.33 6.27
N ARG A 18 14.12 9.74 6.05
CA ARG A 18 13.01 9.62 7.00
C ARG A 18 13.39 8.74 8.19
N LYS A 19 12.98 9.14 9.40
CA LYS A 19 13.33 8.45 10.67
C LYS A 19 12.16 7.72 11.33
N GLU A 20 10.95 7.89 10.79
CA GLU A 20 9.73 7.26 11.27
C GLU A 20 9.83 5.75 11.07
N ILE A 21 10.10 5.04 12.16
CA ILE A 21 10.28 3.59 12.23
C ILE A 21 9.54 3.11 13.47
N MET A 22 8.57 2.20 13.28
CA MET A 22 7.82 1.62 14.39
C MET A 22 8.74 0.84 15.32
N THR A 23 8.65 1.13 16.62
CA THR A 23 9.47 0.46 17.64
C THR A 23 8.92 -0.91 17.97
N ARG A 24 9.78 -1.76 18.58
CA ARG A 24 9.36 -3.07 19.07
C ARG A 24 8.31 -2.97 20.19
N GLU A 25 8.33 -1.90 20.98
CA GLU A 25 7.36 -1.63 22.03
C GLU A 25 5.96 -1.38 21.45
N THR A 26 5.84 -0.49 20.47
CA THR A 26 4.58 -0.24 19.75
C THR A 26 4.08 -1.50 19.05
N MET A 27 4.97 -2.29 18.46
CA MET A 27 4.60 -3.58 17.86
C MET A 27 4.06 -4.58 18.90
N LEU A 28 4.61 -4.63 20.12
CA LEU A 28 4.07 -5.48 21.19
C LEU A 28 2.64 -5.06 21.56
N GLN A 29 2.38 -3.77 21.67
CA GLN A 29 1.02 -3.25 21.90
C GLN A 29 0.06 -3.68 20.77
N CYS A 30 0.51 -3.63 19.51
CA CYS A 30 -0.28 -4.14 18.39
C CYS A 30 -0.58 -5.65 18.51
N LEU A 31 0.41 -6.46 18.91
CA LEU A 31 0.24 -7.90 19.11
C LEU A 31 -0.75 -8.21 20.23
N ASP A 32 -0.72 -7.44 21.32
CA ASP A 32 -1.67 -7.58 22.43
C ASP A 32 -3.09 -7.28 21.99
N VAL A 33 -3.29 -6.23 21.18
CA VAL A 33 -4.60 -5.91 20.59
C VAL A 33 -5.07 -7.03 19.65
N ILE A 34 -4.23 -7.48 18.72
CA ILE A 34 -4.55 -8.57 17.77
C ILE A 34 -5.03 -9.83 18.51
N LYS A 35 -4.34 -10.19 19.60
CA LYS A 35 -4.66 -11.37 20.41
C LYS A 35 -6.05 -11.29 21.04
N ASN A 36 -6.52 -10.09 21.36
CA ASN A 36 -7.77 -9.86 22.09
C ASN A 36 -8.98 -9.59 21.18
N THR A 37 -8.76 -9.06 19.97
CA THR A 37 -9.84 -8.66 19.06
C THR A 37 -10.19 -9.71 18.01
N GLY A 38 -9.31 -10.69 17.79
CA GLY A 38 -9.48 -11.66 16.70
C GLY A 38 -9.20 -11.08 15.31
N ALA A 39 -8.56 -9.92 15.23
CA ALA A 39 -8.04 -9.38 13.97
C ALA A 39 -7.21 -10.46 13.25
N HIS A 40 -7.53 -10.70 11.98
CA HIS A 40 -6.95 -11.80 11.21
C HIS A 40 -6.06 -11.34 10.05
N THR A 41 -6.12 -10.05 9.71
CA THR A 41 -5.36 -9.43 8.62
C THR A 41 -4.42 -8.37 9.18
N LEU A 42 -3.16 -8.42 8.76
CA LEU A 42 -2.15 -7.40 9.05
C LEU A 42 -1.62 -6.81 7.74
N ASP A 43 -1.98 -5.56 7.45
CA ASP A 43 -1.51 -4.80 6.29
C ASP A 43 -0.29 -3.95 6.68
N LEU A 44 0.89 -4.35 6.19
CA LEU A 44 2.17 -3.71 6.45
C LEU A 44 2.45 -2.73 5.32
N THR A 45 2.28 -1.44 5.64
CA THR A 45 2.44 -0.30 4.73
C THR A 45 3.42 0.75 5.28
N GLY A 46 3.53 1.90 4.61
CA GLY A 46 4.37 3.04 4.96
C GLY A 46 5.32 3.40 3.81
N GLY A 47 6.62 3.41 4.10
CA GLY A 47 7.64 3.50 3.06
C GLY A 47 7.95 2.14 2.45
N ALA A 48 9.09 1.57 2.82
CA ALA A 48 9.38 0.15 2.59
C ALA A 48 9.29 -0.57 3.95
N PRO A 49 8.17 -1.22 4.31
CA PRO A 49 8.00 -1.84 5.63
C PRO A 49 9.11 -2.84 5.97
N GLU A 50 9.70 -3.48 4.96
CA GLU A 50 10.79 -4.43 5.09
C GLU A 50 12.11 -3.80 5.58
N MET A 51 12.22 -2.47 5.53
CA MET A 51 13.37 -1.75 6.09
C MET A 51 13.30 -1.60 7.61
N ASN A 52 12.15 -1.84 8.24
CA ASN A 52 12.08 -1.84 9.69
C ASN A 52 12.93 -3.01 10.25
N PRO A 53 13.87 -2.76 11.17
CA PRO A 53 14.73 -3.81 11.72
C PRO A 53 13.96 -4.93 12.42
N ASN A 54 12.74 -4.66 12.86
CA ASN A 54 11.85 -5.62 13.52
C ASN A 54 10.82 -6.25 12.58
N PHE A 55 10.83 -5.95 11.27
CA PHE A 55 9.83 -6.43 10.30
C PHE A 55 9.60 -7.95 10.37
N ARG A 56 10.69 -8.73 10.27
CA ARG A 56 10.62 -10.20 10.26
C ARG A 56 10.13 -10.74 11.59
N TRP A 57 10.64 -10.17 12.69
CA TRP A 57 10.21 -10.54 14.04
C TRP A 57 8.71 -10.27 14.21
N PHE A 58 8.22 -9.12 13.74
CA PHE A 58 6.82 -8.74 13.87
C PHE A 58 5.90 -9.69 13.10
N VAL A 59 6.21 -9.99 11.83
CA VAL A 59 5.47 -10.99 11.04
C VAL A 59 5.46 -12.35 11.74
N GLU A 60 6.60 -12.80 12.26
CA GLU A 60 6.69 -14.08 12.97
C GLU A 60 5.89 -14.12 14.29
N GLN A 61 5.83 -13.01 15.04
CA GLN A 61 5.02 -12.96 16.27
C GLN A 61 3.54 -12.82 15.95
N ALA A 62 3.18 -11.94 15.00
CA ALA A 62 1.82 -11.75 14.53
C ALA A 62 1.20 -13.08 14.06
N SER A 63 1.98 -13.90 13.36
CA SER A 63 1.57 -15.22 12.88
C SER A 63 1.26 -16.19 14.04
N LYS A 64 1.98 -16.07 15.17
CA LYS A 64 1.75 -16.90 16.35
C LYS A 64 0.52 -16.48 17.16
N VAL A 65 0.14 -15.20 17.11
CA VAL A 65 -0.97 -14.66 17.91
C VAL A 65 -2.31 -14.63 17.19
N GLY A 66 -2.35 -15.00 15.90
CA GLY A 66 -3.62 -15.25 15.20
C GLY A 66 -3.75 -14.65 13.81
N ILE A 67 -2.78 -13.85 13.34
CA ILE A 67 -2.82 -13.32 11.97
C ILE A 67 -2.68 -14.46 10.96
N LYS A 68 -3.66 -14.53 10.05
CA LYS A 68 -3.73 -15.53 8.97
C LYS A 68 -3.43 -14.91 7.62
N ASP A 69 -3.76 -13.63 7.45
CA ASP A 69 -3.54 -12.89 6.23
C ASP A 69 -2.53 -11.76 6.46
N PHE A 70 -1.39 -11.84 5.78
CA PHE A 70 -0.39 -10.79 5.78
C PHE A 70 -0.40 -10.11 4.43
N ILE A 71 -0.61 -8.80 4.41
CA ILE A 71 -0.42 -7.98 3.22
C ILE A 71 0.87 -7.19 3.42
N VAL A 72 1.79 -7.28 2.47
CA VAL A 72 2.98 -6.42 2.45
C VAL A 72 2.92 -5.55 1.22
N ARG A 73 2.76 -4.23 1.44
CA ARG A 73 2.80 -3.23 0.38
C ARG A 73 4.26 -2.93 0.06
N SER A 74 4.79 -3.60 -0.95
CA SER A 74 6.20 -3.56 -1.31
C SER A 74 6.44 -2.63 -2.50
N ASN A 75 7.60 -1.99 -2.51
CA ASN A 75 8.02 -1.16 -3.63
C ASN A 75 8.85 -1.94 -4.67
N LEU A 76 8.96 -3.27 -4.52
CA LEU A 76 9.78 -4.25 -5.27
C LEU A 76 11.29 -4.05 -5.17
N THR A 77 11.78 -2.84 -5.39
CA THR A 77 13.23 -2.61 -5.49
C THR A 77 13.96 -2.85 -4.18
N ILE A 78 13.26 -2.83 -3.04
CA ILE A 78 13.82 -3.19 -1.73
C ILE A 78 14.46 -4.59 -1.73
N ILE A 79 13.87 -5.56 -2.44
CA ILE A 79 14.39 -6.93 -2.58
C ILE A 79 15.82 -6.91 -3.15
N ARG A 80 16.12 -5.93 -4.01
CA ARG A 80 17.41 -5.78 -4.70
C ARG A 80 18.25 -4.60 -4.18
N ALA A 81 17.81 -3.92 -3.13
CA ALA A 81 18.50 -2.75 -2.59
C ALA A 81 19.75 -3.12 -1.77
N ASN A 82 19.74 -4.29 -1.11
CA ASN A 82 20.86 -4.81 -0.32
C ASN A 82 20.77 -6.33 -0.20
N LYS A 83 21.93 -7.02 -0.14
CA LYS A 83 22.02 -8.49 0.01
C LYS A 83 21.17 -9.06 1.15
N LYS A 84 20.97 -8.31 2.24
CA LYS A 84 20.13 -8.72 3.39
C LYS A 84 18.63 -8.84 3.09
N TYR A 85 18.19 -8.35 1.92
CA TYR A 85 16.79 -8.39 1.47
C TYR A 85 16.55 -9.41 0.35
N HIS A 86 17.60 -10.00 -0.22
CA HIS A 86 17.46 -10.93 -1.36
C HIS A 86 16.70 -12.22 -1.00
N ASP A 87 16.62 -12.55 0.29
CA ASP A 87 15.86 -13.69 0.80
C ASP A 87 14.40 -13.35 1.11
N LEU A 88 13.97 -12.09 0.97
CA LEU A 88 12.58 -11.67 1.21
C LEU A 88 11.55 -12.53 0.46
N PRO A 89 11.70 -12.88 -0.83
CA PRO A 89 10.76 -13.78 -1.50
C PRO A 89 10.54 -15.11 -0.76
N LYS A 90 11.62 -15.70 -0.21
CA LYS A 90 11.53 -16.94 0.57
C LYS A 90 10.89 -16.72 1.94
N PHE A 91 11.19 -15.59 2.58
CA PHE A 91 10.57 -15.21 3.84
C PHE A 91 9.06 -14.95 3.69
N PHE A 92 8.66 -14.21 2.66
CA PHE A 92 7.26 -13.97 2.31
C PHE A 92 6.52 -15.28 2.10
N LYS A 93 7.10 -16.21 1.32
CA LYS A 93 6.55 -17.55 1.10
C LYS A 93 6.34 -18.32 2.39
N LYS A 94 7.31 -18.29 3.33
CA LYS A 94 7.21 -18.98 4.64
C LYS A 94 5.97 -18.56 5.43
N HIS A 95 5.54 -17.30 5.28
CA HIS A 95 4.41 -16.72 6.01
C HIS A 95 3.18 -16.49 5.14
N ASN A 96 3.16 -17.05 3.92
CA ASN A 96 2.09 -16.86 2.93
C ASN A 96 1.69 -15.39 2.75
N VAL A 97 2.67 -14.49 2.73
CA VAL A 97 2.44 -13.05 2.58
C VAL A 97 1.83 -12.78 1.21
N HIS A 98 0.71 -12.07 1.17
CA HIS A 98 0.18 -11.42 -0.02
C HIS A 98 1.04 -10.20 -0.35
N VAL A 99 1.78 -10.30 -1.46
CA VAL A 99 2.64 -9.22 -1.93
C VAL A 99 1.82 -8.31 -2.84
N VAL A 100 1.59 -7.07 -2.40
CA VAL A 100 0.94 -6.03 -3.21
C VAL A 100 2.00 -5.01 -3.58
N SER A 101 2.29 -4.88 -4.87
CA SER A 101 3.48 -4.17 -5.33
C SER A 101 3.19 -3.03 -6.30
N SER A 102 3.67 -1.82 -5.99
CA SER A 102 3.55 -0.70 -6.92
C SER A 102 4.36 -0.94 -8.18
N MET A 103 3.72 -0.88 -9.35
CA MET A 103 4.35 -0.92 -10.66
C MET A 103 3.58 -0.01 -11.64
N PRO A 104 4.03 1.24 -11.83
CA PRO A 104 3.25 2.24 -12.55
C PRO A 104 3.14 1.97 -14.06
N HIS A 105 4.02 1.16 -14.63
CA HIS A 105 3.91 0.72 -16.02
C HIS A 105 4.78 -0.52 -16.29
N TRP A 106 4.46 -1.27 -17.34
CA TRP A 106 5.31 -2.38 -17.84
C TRP A 106 6.49 -1.93 -18.71
N THR A 107 6.74 -0.63 -18.87
CA THR A 107 7.85 -0.11 -19.69
C THR A 107 8.85 0.68 -18.86
N LYS A 108 10.12 0.56 -19.24
CA LYS A 108 11.24 1.24 -18.58
C LYS A 108 11.06 2.75 -18.52
N GLY A 109 10.82 3.39 -19.67
CA GLY A 109 10.76 4.85 -19.76
C GLY A 109 9.68 5.46 -18.87
N LYS A 110 8.49 4.85 -18.79
CA LYS A 110 7.41 5.36 -17.93
C LYS A 110 7.68 5.08 -16.44
N THR A 111 8.16 3.88 -16.12
CA THR A 111 8.47 3.52 -14.73
C THR A 111 9.60 4.36 -14.14
N ASP A 112 10.72 4.46 -14.86
CA ASP A 112 11.89 5.19 -14.39
C ASP A 112 11.59 6.70 -14.30
N LYS A 113 10.77 7.26 -15.21
CA LYS A 113 10.33 8.65 -15.12
C LYS A 113 9.59 8.96 -13.81
N GLN A 114 8.72 8.06 -13.35
CA GLN A 114 7.88 8.32 -12.17
C GLN A 114 8.54 7.93 -10.84
N ARG A 115 9.49 6.98 -10.86
CA ARG A 115 10.05 6.37 -9.64
C ARG A 115 11.56 6.51 -9.50
N GLY A 116 12.24 6.99 -10.54
CA GLY A 116 13.68 7.19 -10.59
C GLY A 116 14.41 6.13 -11.43
N ASP A 117 15.63 6.48 -11.83
CA ASP A 117 16.44 5.68 -12.74
C ASP A 117 16.74 4.27 -12.23
N GLY A 118 16.56 3.27 -13.10
CA GLY A 118 16.88 1.86 -12.81
C GLY A 118 15.88 1.18 -11.87
N VAL A 119 14.77 1.82 -11.52
CA VAL A 119 13.68 1.19 -10.76
C VAL A 119 13.03 0.08 -11.58
N PHE A 120 12.84 0.26 -12.89
CA PHE A 120 12.25 -0.74 -13.76
C PHE A 120 13.04 -2.06 -13.73
N ASP A 121 14.34 -2.03 -14.02
CA ASP A 121 15.17 -3.23 -14.11
C ASP A 121 15.22 -3.98 -12.77
N LYS A 122 15.28 -3.25 -11.66
CA LYS A 122 15.19 -3.82 -10.31
C LYS A 122 13.84 -4.45 -10.03
N SER A 123 12.75 -3.83 -10.50
CA SER A 123 11.38 -4.34 -10.31
C SER A 123 11.14 -5.61 -11.12
N ILE A 124 11.55 -5.63 -12.40
CA ILE A 124 11.50 -6.84 -13.24
C ILE A 124 12.27 -7.99 -12.59
N THR A 125 13.49 -7.72 -12.12
CA THR A 125 14.30 -8.75 -11.45
C THR A 125 13.62 -9.27 -10.18
N ALA A 126 13.07 -8.39 -9.35
CA ALA A 126 12.38 -8.77 -8.12
C ALA A 126 11.11 -9.60 -8.40
N LEU A 127 10.36 -9.26 -9.45
CA LEU A 127 9.18 -10.02 -9.88
C LEU A 127 9.56 -11.43 -10.37
N GLN A 128 10.65 -11.55 -11.13
CA GLN A 128 11.16 -12.86 -11.53
C GLN A 128 11.59 -13.71 -10.33
N GLU A 129 12.23 -13.11 -9.31
CA GLU A 129 12.59 -13.80 -8.07
C GLU A 129 11.35 -14.24 -7.26
N LEU A 130 10.29 -13.42 -7.25
CA LEU A 130 9.00 -13.78 -6.65
C LEU A 130 8.34 -14.93 -7.42
N ASN A 131 8.23 -14.87 -8.75
CA ASN A 131 7.70 -15.96 -9.58
C ASN A 131 8.50 -17.26 -9.39
N ALA A 132 9.83 -17.18 -9.30
CA ALA A 132 10.69 -18.35 -9.09
C ALA A 132 10.41 -19.09 -7.78
N VAL A 133 9.86 -18.43 -6.76
CA VAL A 133 9.42 -19.09 -5.52
C VAL A 133 7.92 -19.44 -5.50
N GLY A 134 7.19 -19.08 -6.56
CA GLY A 134 5.79 -19.46 -6.81
C GLY A 134 4.78 -18.33 -6.71
N TYR A 135 5.19 -17.09 -6.43
CA TYR A 135 4.26 -15.95 -6.41
C TYR A 135 3.68 -15.68 -7.79
N GLY A 136 2.39 -15.35 -7.88
CA GLY A 136 1.77 -14.96 -9.16
C GLY A 136 1.47 -16.11 -10.13
N MET A 137 1.86 -17.34 -9.80
CA MET A 137 1.68 -18.50 -10.68
C MET A 137 0.23 -19.01 -10.62
N PRO A 138 -0.39 -19.44 -11.75
CA PRO A 138 -1.80 -19.85 -11.80
C PRO A 138 -2.23 -20.94 -10.81
N ASP A 139 -1.32 -21.87 -10.48
CA ASP A 139 -1.59 -23.01 -9.59
C ASP A 139 -0.97 -22.84 -8.19
N SER A 140 -0.81 -21.59 -7.73
CA SER A 140 -0.12 -21.27 -6.48
C SER A 140 -0.96 -20.35 -5.60
N ASP A 141 -1.06 -20.69 -4.31
CA ASP A 141 -1.73 -19.85 -3.31
C ASP A 141 -0.92 -18.59 -2.93
N LEU A 142 0.31 -18.43 -3.47
CA LEU A 142 1.18 -17.30 -3.20
C LEU A 142 0.74 -16.06 -4.02
N ARG A 143 -0.07 -15.21 -3.37
CA ARG A 143 -0.67 -14.03 -3.99
C ARG A 143 0.35 -12.93 -4.28
N LEU A 144 0.34 -12.47 -5.52
CA LEU A 144 1.12 -11.34 -6.02
C LEU A 144 0.21 -10.49 -6.88
N ASP A 145 -0.06 -9.27 -6.43
CA ASP A 145 -0.84 -8.28 -7.16
C ASP A 145 0.01 -7.04 -7.41
N LEU A 146 -0.25 -6.39 -8.54
CA LEU A 146 0.42 -5.17 -8.94
C LEU A 146 -0.52 -3.98 -8.75
N VAL A 147 0.05 -2.82 -8.45
CA VAL A 147 -0.69 -1.56 -8.31
C VAL A 147 -0.22 -0.58 -9.38
N TYR A 148 -1.18 -0.12 -10.17
CA TYR A 148 -1.00 0.93 -11.17
C TYR A 148 -1.50 2.26 -10.61
N ASN A 149 -0.68 3.30 -10.80
CA ASN A 149 -1.00 4.68 -10.51
C ASN A 149 -0.69 5.52 -11.75
N PRO A 150 -1.62 6.39 -12.20
CA PRO A 150 -1.36 7.31 -13.30
C PRO A 150 -0.13 8.18 -13.08
N SER A 151 0.62 8.44 -14.15
CA SER A 151 1.69 9.45 -14.17
C SER A 151 1.10 10.81 -14.57
N GLY A 152 0.38 11.46 -13.66
CA GLY A 152 -0.19 12.80 -13.85
C GLY A 152 -1.49 13.04 -13.08
N ALA A 153 -2.11 14.20 -13.35
CA ALA A 153 -3.35 14.68 -12.73
C ALA A 153 -4.60 14.15 -13.45
N PHE A 154 -4.76 12.84 -13.55
CA PHE A 154 -5.95 12.20 -14.12
C PHE A 154 -6.27 10.88 -13.43
N LEU A 155 -7.52 10.44 -13.53
CA LEU A 155 -7.98 9.16 -12.96
C LEU A 155 -7.49 7.98 -13.82
N PRO A 156 -7.26 6.80 -13.23
CA PRO A 156 -6.90 5.62 -14.01
C PRO A 156 -8.01 5.23 -14.99
N GLY A 157 -7.60 4.54 -16.07
CA GLY A 157 -8.55 3.93 -17.01
C GLY A 157 -9.20 2.66 -16.46
N ASP A 158 -9.90 1.94 -17.34
CA ASP A 158 -10.54 0.66 -17.02
C ASP A 158 -9.53 -0.37 -16.49
N GLN A 159 -9.77 -0.89 -15.28
CA GLN A 159 -8.85 -1.81 -14.61
C GLN A 159 -8.69 -3.12 -15.38
N ALA A 160 -9.78 -3.70 -15.88
CA ALA A 160 -9.74 -5.00 -16.56
C ALA A 160 -8.93 -4.94 -17.86
N SER A 161 -9.11 -3.87 -18.64
CA SER A 161 -8.33 -3.62 -19.85
C SER A 161 -6.85 -3.42 -19.53
N MET A 162 -6.52 -2.60 -18.52
CA MET A 162 -5.12 -2.39 -18.13
C MET A 162 -4.48 -3.66 -17.57
N GLU A 163 -5.20 -4.45 -16.78
CA GLU A 163 -4.71 -5.73 -16.27
C GLU A 163 -4.30 -6.65 -17.41
N LYS A 164 -5.15 -6.75 -18.44
CA LYS A 164 -4.87 -7.56 -19.64
C LYS A 164 -3.61 -7.09 -20.36
N ASP A 165 -3.43 -5.78 -20.52
CA ASP A 165 -2.25 -5.21 -21.16
C ASP A 165 -0.97 -5.45 -20.33
N PHE A 166 -1.05 -5.27 -19.01
CA PHE A 166 0.06 -5.59 -18.09
C PHE A 166 0.42 -7.07 -18.14
N LYS A 167 -0.57 -7.98 -18.04
CA LYS A 167 -0.35 -9.43 -18.09
C LYS A 167 0.30 -9.83 -19.41
N LYS A 168 -0.20 -9.32 -20.53
CA LYS A 168 0.36 -9.61 -21.85
C LYS A 168 1.81 -9.15 -21.95
N ALA A 169 2.09 -7.88 -21.67
CA ALA A 169 3.42 -7.32 -21.85
C ALA A 169 4.45 -7.92 -20.88
N LEU A 170 4.10 -8.10 -19.61
CA LEU A 170 5.02 -8.69 -18.62
C LEU A 170 5.32 -10.17 -18.92
N LEU A 171 4.35 -10.90 -19.45
CA LEU A 171 4.56 -12.28 -19.89
C LEU A 171 5.45 -12.34 -21.15
N GLU A 172 5.11 -11.58 -22.19
CA GLU A 172 5.81 -11.61 -23.48
C GLU A 172 7.26 -11.13 -23.37
N ASP A 173 7.51 -10.04 -22.65
CA ASP A 173 8.82 -9.40 -22.62
C ASP A 173 9.74 -9.97 -21.51
N PHE A 174 9.16 -10.49 -20.42
CA PHE A 174 9.91 -10.84 -19.20
C PHE A 174 9.56 -12.19 -18.57
N ASN A 175 8.58 -12.91 -19.12
CA ASN A 175 8.04 -14.16 -18.57
C ASN A 175 7.58 -14.01 -17.11
N ILE A 176 6.90 -12.90 -16.80
CA ILE A 176 6.38 -12.58 -15.46
C ILE A 176 4.86 -12.83 -15.41
N GLN A 177 4.41 -13.45 -14.32
CA GLN A 177 2.99 -13.69 -14.00
C GLN A 177 2.61 -12.96 -12.69
N PHE A 178 1.37 -12.50 -12.60
CA PHE A 178 0.78 -11.93 -11.38
C PHE A 178 -0.75 -12.17 -11.41
N HIS A 179 -1.41 -12.06 -10.25
CA HIS A 179 -2.83 -12.38 -10.12
C HIS A 179 -3.72 -11.24 -10.60
N ASN A 180 -3.64 -10.08 -9.95
CA ASN A 180 -4.50 -8.93 -10.25
C ASN A 180 -3.71 -7.63 -10.40
N LEU A 181 -4.25 -6.69 -11.19
CA LEU A 181 -3.81 -5.32 -11.26
C LEU A 181 -4.82 -4.42 -10.57
N PHE A 182 -4.39 -3.66 -9.57
CA PHE A 182 -5.20 -2.63 -8.93
C PHE A 182 -4.89 -1.26 -9.55
N ALA A 183 -5.86 -0.71 -10.25
CA ALA A 183 -5.80 0.62 -10.85
C ALA A 183 -6.31 1.66 -9.85
N ILE A 184 -5.41 2.40 -9.21
CA ILE A 184 -5.79 3.32 -8.13
C ILE A 184 -5.62 4.78 -8.53
N THR A 185 -6.51 5.61 -8.01
CA THR A 185 -6.44 7.07 -8.09
C THR A 185 -5.29 7.58 -7.22
N ASN A 186 -4.58 8.63 -7.65
CA ASN A 186 -3.57 9.26 -6.79
C ASN A 186 -4.26 10.16 -5.76
N LEU A 187 -3.90 10.03 -4.48
CA LEU A 187 -4.47 10.89 -3.45
C LEU A 187 -3.82 12.27 -3.49
N PRO A 188 -4.59 13.38 -3.48
CA PRO A 188 -4.08 14.75 -3.55
C PRO A 188 -3.48 15.20 -2.21
N ILE A 189 -2.49 14.46 -1.72
CA ILE A 189 -1.77 14.74 -0.46
C ILE A 189 -0.25 14.61 -0.68
N SER A 190 0.52 15.24 0.21
CA SER A 190 1.99 15.17 0.22
C SER A 190 2.61 15.48 -1.15
N ARG A 191 3.56 14.67 -1.65
CA ARG A 191 4.28 15.00 -2.91
C ARG A 191 3.38 15.08 -4.14
N PHE A 192 2.29 14.33 -4.17
CA PHE A 192 1.37 14.43 -5.29
C PHE A 192 0.57 15.74 -5.23
N LEU A 193 0.22 16.22 -4.03
CA LEU A 193 -0.35 17.57 -3.86
C LEU A 193 0.65 18.65 -4.30
N ASP A 194 1.92 18.55 -3.91
CA ASP A 194 2.95 19.49 -4.34
C ASP A 194 3.07 19.54 -5.87
N TYR A 195 3.02 18.37 -6.53
CA TYR A 195 2.97 18.27 -7.99
C TYR A 195 1.73 18.95 -8.57
N LEU A 196 0.54 18.70 -8.01
CA LEU A 196 -0.71 19.31 -8.48
C LEU A 196 -0.69 20.84 -8.37
N ILE A 197 -0.15 21.37 -7.27
CA ILE A 197 -0.01 22.81 -7.05
C ILE A 197 1.03 23.40 -8.03
N ALA A 198 2.22 22.80 -8.12
CA ALA A 198 3.30 23.30 -8.96
C ALA A 198 2.98 23.25 -10.46
N SER A 199 2.09 22.34 -10.86
CA SER A 199 1.62 22.19 -12.24
C SER A 199 0.29 22.89 -12.52
N GLU A 200 -0.26 23.63 -11.55
CA GLU A 200 -1.55 24.34 -11.63
C GLU A 200 -2.77 23.42 -11.94
N ASN A 201 -2.66 22.12 -11.65
CA ASN A 201 -3.72 21.13 -11.90
C ASN A 201 -4.60 20.83 -10.67
N TYR A 202 -4.35 21.44 -9.51
CA TYR A 202 -5.03 21.07 -8.27
C TYR A 202 -6.56 21.21 -8.35
N GLU A 203 -7.07 22.35 -8.80
CA GLU A 203 -8.52 22.60 -8.84
C GLU A 203 -9.21 21.64 -9.81
N ASP A 204 -8.71 21.53 -11.04
CA ASP A 204 -9.25 20.63 -12.07
C ASP A 204 -9.22 19.17 -11.61
N TYR A 205 -8.14 18.75 -10.94
CA TYR A 205 -8.05 17.41 -10.39
C TYR A 205 -9.09 17.15 -9.31
N MET A 206 -9.27 18.09 -8.38
CA MET A 206 -10.29 17.97 -7.34
C MET A 206 -11.71 17.92 -7.92
N TYR A 207 -12.01 18.71 -8.95
CA TYR A 207 -13.29 18.61 -9.67
C TYR A 207 -13.46 17.24 -10.33
N ALA A 208 -12.43 16.72 -10.99
CA ALA A 208 -12.49 15.39 -11.60
C ALA A 208 -12.75 14.27 -10.58
N LEU A 209 -12.19 14.37 -9.37
CA LEU A 209 -12.48 13.42 -8.28
C LEU A 209 -13.94 13.51 -7.81
N VAL A 210 -14.47 14.72 -7.66
CA VAL A 210 -15.87 14.93 -7.24
C VAL A 210 -16.84 14.45 -8.31
N ASP A 211 -16.61 14.78 -9.57
CA ASP A 211 -17.46 14.37 -10.70
C ASP A 211 -17.45 12.84 -10.89
N ALA A 212 -16.34 12.19 -10.55
CA ALA A 212 -16.20 10.74 -10.62
C ALA A 212 -16.68 10.01 -9.36
N TYR A 213 -17.30 10.68 -8.39
CA TYR A 213 -17.78 10.05 -7.16
C TYR A 213 -18.65 8.81 -7.44
N ASN A 214 -18.27 7.69 -6.83
CA ASN A 214 -18.90 6.39 -7.02
C ASN A 214 -19.38 5.81 -5.67
N PRO A 215 -20.70 5.78 -5.42
CA PRO A 215 -21.26 5.15 -4.22
C PRO A 215 -20.86 3.67 -4.04
N SER A 216 -20.58 2.95 -5.13
CA SER A 216 -20.11 1.56 -5.06
C SER A 216 -18.70 1.47 -4.49
N ALA A 217 -17.82 2.45 -4.81
CA ALA A 217 -16.49 2.53 -4.21
C ALA A 217 -16.59 2.86 -2.70
N VAL A 218 -17.54 3.71 -2.30
CA VAL A 218 -17.80 4.04 -0.89
C VAL A 218 -18.09 2.80 -0.07
N ALA A 219 -18.87 1.85 -0.58
CA ALA A 219 -19.20 0.62 0.13
C ALA A 219 -17.98 -0.28 0.40
N ASN A 220 -16.87 -0.07 -0.30
CA ASN A 220 -15.67 -0.89 -0.24
C ASN A 220 -14.46 -0.14 0.35
N VAL A 221 -14.62 1.09 0.87
CA VAL A 221 -13.48 1.83 1.42
C VAL A 221 -12.92 1.14 2.66
N MET A 222 -11.59 1.03 2.71
CA MET A 222 -10.87 0.32 3.77
C MET A 222 -11.07 0.91 5.17
N CYS A 223 -11.40 2.20 5.28
CA CYS A 223 -11.61 2.85 6.59
C CYS A 223 -12.85 2.34 7.35
N THR A 224 -13.71 1.53 6.71
CA THR A 224 -14.87 0.91 7.37
C THR A 224 -14.54 -0.34 8.17
N ASN A 225 -13.40 -1.00 7.90
CA ASN A 225 -13.05 -2.28 8.52
C ASN A 225 -11.57 -2.39 8.93
N THR A 226 -10.79 -1.35 8.68
CA THR A 226 -9.35 -1.30 8.98
C THR A 226 -9.06 -0.18 9.97
N LEU A 227 -8.12 -0.42 10.88
CA LEU A 227 -7.56 0.60 11.78
C LEU A 227 -6.08 0.77 11.44
N SER A 228 -5.68 1.98 11.05
CA SER A 228 -4.27 2.28 10.79
C SER A 228 -3.56 2.68 12.09
N VAL A 229 -2.39 2.08 12.32
CA VAL A 229 -1.54 2.36 13.49
C VAL A 229 -0.25 3.01 13.01
N SER A 230 0.06 4.21 13.51
CA SER A 230 1.29 4.91 13.16
C SER A 230 2.52 4.33 13.83
N TRP A 231 3.69 4.73 13.31
CA TRP A 231 4.98 4.25 13.79
C TRP A 231 5.20 4.56 15.29
N ASP A 232 4.58 5.62 15.78
CA ASP A 232 4.55 6.06 17.16
C ASP A 232 3.27 5.63 17.91
N GLY A 233 2.40 4.81 17.29
CA GLY A 233 1.28 4.11 17.95
C GLY A 233 -0.08 4.83 17.94
N PHE A 234 -0.18 6.01 17.32
CA PHE A 234 -1.47 6.70 17.15
C PHE A 234 -2.40 5.99 16.15
N LEU A 235 -3.70 6.16 16.36
CA LEU A 235 -4.75 5.46 15.64
C LEU A 235 -5.44 6.39 14.63
N TYR A 236 -5.64 5.87 13.41
CA TYR A 236 -6.28 6.58 12.30
C TYR A 236 -7.25 5.66 11.56
N ASP A 237 -8.28 6.22 10.91
CA ASP A 237 -9.24 5.44 10.14
C ASP A 237 -8.63 4.86 8.85
N CYS A 238 -7.57 5.48 8.31
CA CYS A 238 -6.79 4.96 7.18
C CYS A 238 -5.38 5.56 7.16
N ASP A 239 -4.52 5.06 6.27
CA ASP A 239 -3.16 5.57 6.07
C ASP A 239 -3.14 7.00 5.49
N PHE A 240 -4.15 7.40 4.71
CA PHE A 240 -4.27 8.78 4.25
C PHE A 240 -4.58 9.76 5.38
N ASN A 241 -5.51 9.40 6.28
CA ASN A 241 -5.79 10.20 7.48
C ASN A 241 -4.55 10.30 8.36
N GLN A 242 -3.77 9.24 8.44
CA GLN A 242 -2.49 9.23 9.15
C GLN A 242 -1.48 10.21 8.55
N MET A 243 -1.38 10.31 7.22
CA MET A 243 -0.48 11.28 6.57
C MET A 243 -0.96 12.73 6.73
N LEU A 244 -2.25 12.94 7.00
CA LEU A 244 -2.85 14.24 7.25
C LEU A 244 -3.00 14.57 8.75
N GLU A 245 -2.49 13.72 9.64
CA GLU A 245 -2.61 13.88 11.10
C GLU A 245 -4.08 14.02 11.57
N LEU A 246 -4.98 13.25 10.96
CA LEU A 246 -6.43 13.20 11.26
C LEU A 246 -6.77 11.95 12.09
N PRO A 247 -6.53 11.94 13.43
CA PRO A 247 -6.71 10.74 14.24
C PRO A 247 -8.18 10.34 14.35
N VAL A 248 -8.45 9.05 14.61
CA VAL A 248 -9.81 8.48 14.77
C VAL A 248 -10.70 9.35 15.65
N ASN A 249 -11.99 9.46 15.34
CA ASN A 249 -12.95 10.21 16.17
C ASN A 249 -13.36 9.44 17.45
N SER A 250 -12.40 9.17 18.33
CA SER A 250 -12.60 8.53 19.63
C SER A 250 -11.78 9.21 20.73
N LYS A 251 -12.13 8.92 21.99
CA LYS A 251 -11.29 9.28 23.16
C LYS A 251 -9.99 8.48 23.19
N VAL A 252 -10.00 7.28 22.61
CA VAL A 252 -8.82 6.44 22.44
C VAL A 252 -8.11 6.86 21.16
N LYS A 253 -6.90 7.40 21.32
CA LYS A 253 -6.09 7.92 20.20
C LYS A 253 -4.84 7.09 19.94
N HIS A 254 -4.45 6.22 20.86
CA HIS A 254 -3.19 5.48 20.83
C HIS A 254 -3.42 4.00 21.11
N ILE A 255 -2.64 3.13 20.48
CA ILE A 255 -2.80 1.67 20.54
C ILE A 255 -2.57 1.09 21.95
N SER A 256 -1.76 1.75 22.79
CA SER A 256 -1.59 1.38 24.20
C SER A 256 -2.87 1.48 25.02
N ASP A 257 -3.79 2.35 24.59
CA ASP A 257 -5.05 2.64 25.29
C ASP A 257 -6.23 1.98 24.57
N TYR A 258 -5.96 1.01 23.68
CA TYR A 258 -6.96 0.38 22.84
C TYR A 258 -8.16 -0.11 23.65
N ASN A 259 -9.35 0.27 23.19
CA ASN A 259 -10.61 -0.15 23.76
C ASN A 259 -11.61 -0.32 22.61
N GLU A 260 -12.05 -1.55 22.38
CA GLU A 260 -12.95 -1.92 21.29
C GLU A 260 -14.29 -1.18 21.38
N GLU A 261 -14.90 -1.12 22.57
CA GLU A 261 -16.20 -0.45 22.78
C GLU A 261 -16.17 1.05 22.46
N LEU A 262 -15.01 1.70 22.66
CA LEU A 262 -14.83 3.13 22.35
C LEU A 262 -14.43 3.40 20.90
N LEU A 263 -13.99 2.38 20.16
CA LEU A 263 -13.55 2.49 18.77
C LEU A 263 -14.63 1.99 17.79
N GLU A 264 -15.42 1.01 18.18
CA GLU A 264 -16.50 0.44 17.37
C GLU A 264 -17.63 1.46 17.16
N GLY A 265 -18.18 1.50 15.95
CA GLY A 265 -19.30 2.40 15.60
C GLY A 265 -18.97 3.90 15.60
N ARG A 266 -17.69 4.28 15.69
CA ARG A 266 -17.28 5.70 15.59
C ARG A 266 -17.50 6.25 14.19
N ASP A 267 -17.75 7.55 14.09
CA ASP A 267 -17.74 8.24 12.80
C ASP A 267 -16.31 8.31 12.24
N ILE A 268 -16.15 7.89 10.99
CA ILE A 268 -14.88 7.99 10.27
C ILE A 268 -14.57 9.46 10.00
N VAL A 269 -13.34 9.88 10.28
CA VAL A 269 -12.90 11.24 9.97
C VAL A 269 -12.72 11.38 8.45
N ILE A 270 -13.45 12.31 7.86
CA ILE A 270 -13.42 12.59 6.41
C ILE A 270 -12.82 13.96 6.11
N SER A 271 -12.17 14.08 4.95
CA SER A 271 -11.69 15.35 4.39
C SER A 271 -11.63 15.25 2.85
N GLN A 272 -11.08 16.27 2.18
CA GLN A 272 -11.09 16.36 0.71
C GLN A 272 -10.39 15.18 0.02
N HIS A 273 -9.36 14.60 0.63
CA HIS A 273 -8.66 13.42 0.08
C HIS A 273 -9.59 12.21 -0.07
N CYS A 274 -10.68 12.13 0.70
CA CYS A 274 -11.63 11.03 0.61
C CYS A 274 -12.26 10.91 -0.78
N TYR A 275 -12.38 12.00 -1.54
CA TYR A 275 -12.82 11.94 -2.93
C TYR A 275 -11.91 11.07 -3.80
N GLY A 276 -10.61 11.02 -3.53
CA GLY A 276 -9.72 10.12 -4.26
C GLY A 276 -10.01 8.63 -3.99
N CYS A 277 -10.45 8.30 -2.77
CA CYS A 277 -10.85 6.93 -2.42
C CYS A 277 -12.23 6.53 -2.95
N THR A 278 -13.09 7.50 -3.23
CA THR A 278 -14.48 7.28 -3.64
C THR A 278 -14.72 7.59 -5.12
N ALA A 279 -13.73 8.14 -5.82
CA ALA A 279 -13.78 8.42 -7.25
C ALA A 279 -13.53 7.18 -8.10
N GLY A 280 -14.31 7.03 -9.17
CA GLY A 280 -14.15 5.97 -10.17
C GLY A 280 -14.20 4.59 -9.54
N ALA A 281 -13.15 3.80 -9.77
CA ALA A 281 -13.01 2.46 -9.20
C ALA A 281 -12.56 2.47 -7.72
N GLY A 282 -12.17 3.62 -7.15
CA GLY A 282 -11.64 3.73 -5.78
C GLY A 282 -10.10 3.76 -5.71
N SER A 283 -9.57 3.86 -4.49
CA SER A 283 -8.11 4.06 -4.28
C SER A 283 -7.48 3.23 -3.15
N SER A 284 -7.78 1.94 -3.11
CA SER A 284 -7.02 1.01 -2.26
C SER A 284 -7.02 -0.40 -2.82
N CYS A 285 -5.97 -1.16 -2.53
CA CYS A 285 -5.89 -2.58 -2.94
C CYS A 285 -6.97 -3.48 -2.31
N GLN A 286 -7.70 -2.98 -1.30
CA GLN A 286 -8.80 -3.70 -0.66
C GLN A 286 -10.17 -3.11 -0.99
N GLY A 287 -10.22 -1.94 -1.64
CA GLY A 287 -11.45 -1.17 -1.84
C GLY A 287 -11.73 -0.75 -3.27
N VAL A 288 -10.88 -1.16 -4.21
CA VAL A 288 -11.16 -0.97 -5.63
C VAL A 288 -12.30 -1.88 -6.07
N VAL A 289 -13.28 -1.30 -6.77
CA VAL A 289 -14.38 -2.01 -7.42
C VAL A 289 -14.03 -2.36 -8.86
N ALA A 290 -14.43 -3.56 -9.29
CA ALA A 290 -14.27 -4.04 -10.66
C ALA A 290 -15.33 -3.46 -11.62
#